data_AF-A0A2E2I8S2-F1
#
_entry.id   AF-A0A2E2I8S2-F1
#
_cell.length_a   1.000
_cell.length_b   1.000
_cell.length_c   1.000
_cell.angle_alpha   90.00
_cell.angle_beta   90.00
_cell.angle_gamma   90.00
#
_symmetry.space_group_name_H-M   'P 1'
#
loop_
_entity.id
_entity.type
_entity.pdbx_description
1 polymer ?
#
loop_
_entity_poly.entity_id
_entity_poly.type
_entity_poly.pdbx_seq_one_letter_code
_entity_poly.pdbx_strand_id
1 'polypeptide(L)'
;MSRWNEFIQEESEHQWLSFAVFALVIISGGIMIDWSNELSGVKLGAEDLLDNVKEDTMIVDISGDAILYETDDGRHIYLTDTEENVASPYATCLESYRGVTYACEGVSGEISVNSADIDGWSSMMLSQDLTVIDVSGNGDDLLMIVQDGTSTSLASMKLDQASSTKSVSAVTINDGDMQLDVMQSTDEGWLVAGGWKAPINFVGLNGTNSPPIYELIIEVTLDAEGTPLIEVLYLGGEGAIHSIMPAGDGFIAAGTVDSVYIEEKETTNLGVASKSATADKRGDIWFFGDIGSENVAIYSDGEISVEKLPEPLHIMPMYSYTDSTGTIAIHGSDASQEMGSLSIDTDARKSFTSLRGMMDFAFIMVSLMILSLMLWNIADSIKTGEVF
;
A
#
# COMPACT_ATOMS: atom_id res chain seq x y z
N MET A 1 64.61 13.16 37.92
CA MET A 1 63.18 13.33 38.23
C MET A 1 62.45 14.29 37.28
N SER A 2 63.09 15.27 36.65
CA SER A 2 62.45 16.19 35.67
C SER A 2 61.93 15.52 34.38
N ARG A 3 62.70 14.56 33.82
CA ARG A 3 62.44 13.98 32.50
C ARG A 3 61.35 12.90 32.47
N TRP A 4 60.98 12.37 33.64
CA TRP A 4 59.86 11.44 33.81
C TRP A 4 58.52 12.18 33.93
N ASN A 5 58.52 13.39 34.51
CA ASN A 5 57.34 14.24 34.52
C ASN A 5 56.99 14.73 33.10
N GLU A 6 57.98 15.13 32.29
CA GLU A 6 57.72 15.47 30.88
C GLU A 6 57.16 14.28 30.09
N PHE A 7 57.72 13.07 30.26
CA PHE A 7 57.24 11.86 29.58
C PHE A 7 55.81 11.46 30.00
N ILE A 8 55.49 11.51 31.29
CA ILE A 8 54.14 11.20 31.82
C ILE A 8 53.14 12.28 31.40
N GLN A 9 53.58 13.52 31.26
CA GLN A 9 52.74 14.64 30.84
C GLN A 9 52.42 14.56 29.33
N GLU A 10 53.40 14.21 28.48
CA GLU A 10 53.20 13.88 27.06
C GLU A 10 52.30 12.64 26.86
N GLU A 11 52.51 11.55 27.62
CA GLU A 11 51.65 10.36 27.55
C GLU A 11 50.18 10.68 27.91
N SER A 12 49.97 11.54 28.92
CA SER A 12 48.62 11.95 29.34
C SER A 12 47.92 12.81 28.28
N GLU A 13 48.64 13.73 27.62
CA GLU A 13 48.08 14.55 26.53
C GLU A 13 47.69 13.71 25.32
N HIS A 14 48.53 12.72 24.95
CA HIS A 14 48.20 11.78 23.89
C HIS A 14 47.02 10.86 24.27
N GLN A 15 46.87 10.51 25.56
CA GLN A 15 45.70 9.77 26.05
C GLN A 15 44.41 10.58 25.96
N TRP A 16 44.42 11.86 26.38
CA TRP A 16 43.27 12.74 26.28
C TRP A 16 42.89 13.07 24.83
N LEU A 17 43.89 13.25 23.95
CA LEU A 17 43.66 13.41 22.52
C LEU A 17 43.03 12.15 21.91
N SER A 18 43.54 10.97 22.26
CA SER A 18 42.98 9.69 21.80
C SER A 18 41.55 9.49 22.29
N PHE A 19 41.25 9.88 23.53
CA PHE A 19 39.90 9.82 24.09
C PHE A 19 38.94 10.80 23.40
N ALA A 20 39.40 12.01 23.10
CA ALA A 20 38.61 13.01 22.38
C ALA A 20 38.31 12.58 20.94
N VAL A 21 39.29 12.02 20.22
CA VAL A 21 39.11 11.46 18.88
C VAL A 21 38.16 10.26 18.92
N PHE A 22 38.32 9.36 19.90
CA PHE A 22 37.42 8.22 20.08
C PHE A 22 35.98 8.66 20.36
N ALA A 23 35.78 9.65 21.22
CA ALA A 23 34.46 10.21 21.50
C ALA A 23 33.84 10.85 20.24
N LEU A 24 34.62 11.58 19.44
CA LEU A 24 34.16 12.14 18.16
C LEU A 24 33.77 11.07 17.15
N VAL A 25 34.51 9.96 17.10
CA VAL A 25 34.18 8.81 16.24
C VAL A 25 32.90 8.13 16.69
N ILE A 26 32.70 7.93 18.00
CA ILE A 26 31.44 7.36 18.53
C ILE A 26 30.26 8.28 18.26
N ILE A 27 30.37 9.58 18.53
CA ILE A 27 29.27 10.53 18.32
C ILE A 27 28.94 10.64 16.83
N SER A 28 29.95 10.83 15.98
CA SER A 28 29.76 10.88 14.53
C SER A 28 29.17 9.57 14.01
N GLY A 29 29.66 8.42 14.49
CA GLY A 29 29.14 7.10 14.15
C GLY A 29 27.70 6.88 14.59
N GLY A 30 27.32 7.36 15.78
CA GLY A 30 25.95 7.29 16.29
C GLY A 30 24.97 8.14 15.47
N ILE A 31 25.34 9.38 15.15
CA ILE A 31 24.54 10.26 14.26
C ILE A 31 24.40 9.62 12.88
N MET A 32 25.50 9.09 12.36
CA MET A 32 25.52 8.38 11.09
C MET A 32 24.53 7.21 11.10
N ILE A 33 24.60 6.31 12.08
CA ILE A 33 23.69 5.15 12.22
C ILE A 33 22.23 5.60 12.24
N ASP A 34 21.91 6.64 13.02
CA ASP A 34 20.55 7.17 13.11
C ASP A 34 20.04 7.64 11.73
N TRP A 35 20.86 8.39 10.99
CA TRP A 35 20.50 8.83 9.63
C TRP A 35 20.38 7.65 8.64
N SER A 36 21.21 6.61 8.75
CA SER A 36 21.08 5.45 7.84
C SER A 36 19.84 4.60 8.04
N ASN A 37 19.14 4.75 9.16
CA ASN A 37 17.91 4.01 9.42
C ASN A 37 16.69 4.63 8.74
N GLU A 38 16.87 5.76 8.05
CA GLU A 38 15.83 6.38 7.24
C GLU A 38 15.68 5.67 5.89
N LEU A 39 14.43 5.52 5.49
CA LEU A 39 14.02 4.94 4.22
C LEU A 39 14.58 5.78 3.08
N SER A 40 15.35 5.14 2.20
CA SER A 40 15.91 5.78 1.00
C SER A 40 14.87 5.82 -0.13
N GLY A 41 14.99 6.80 -1.02
CA GLY A 41 14.14 6.88 -2.22
C GLY A 41 12.84 7.66 -2.04
N VAL A 42 12.62 8.27 -0.86
CA VAL A 42 11.44 9.10 -0.59
C VAL A 42 11.59 10.49 -1.23
N LYS A 43 10.57 10.94 -1.96
CA LYS A 43 10.49 12.28 -2.54
C LYS A 43 9.11 12.88 -2.31
N LEU A 44 9.05 14.19 -2.10
CA LEU A 44 7.80 14.96 -2.12
C LEU A 44 7.25 15.02 -3.55
N GLY A 45 5.95 14.84 -3.68
CA GLY A 45 5.28 14.66 -4.97
C GLY A 45 5.39 13.23 -5.50
N ALA A 46 4.35 12.79 -6.19
CA ALA A 46 4.42 11.69 -7.12
C ALA A 46 4.92 12.20 -8.48
N GLU A 47 5.78 11.43 -9.17
CA GLU A 47 5.92 11.61 -10.61
C GLU A 47 4.60 11.11 -11.20
N ASP A 48 3.66 12.03 -11.40
CA ASP A 48 2.31 11.68 -11.85
C ASP A 48 2.39 11.01 -13.23
N LEU A 49 1.64 9.90 -13.38
CA LEU A 49 1.43 9.19 -14.66
C LEU A 49 0.82 10.09 -15.75
N LEU A 50 0.41 11.29 -15.37
CA LEU A 50 -0.26 12.27 -16.16
C LEU A 50 0.67 13.48 -16.28
N ASP A 51 1.48 13.53 -17.34
CA ASP A 51 2.40 14.65 -17.66
C ASP A 51 1.72 16.05 -17.67
N ASN A 52 0.37 16.10 -17.64
CA ASN A 52 -0.45 17.31 -17.71
C ASN A 52 -1.42 17.50 -16.54
N VAL A 53 -1.42 16.64 -15.53
CA VAL A 53 -2.32 16.77 -14.38
C VAL A 53 -1.58 17.45 -13.22
N LYS A 54 -2.27 18.42 -12.62
CA LYS A 54 -1.68 19.41 -11.71
C LYS A 54 -1.20 18.77 -10.41
N GLU A 55 -0.25 19.42 -9.74
CA GLU A 55 0.22 19.07 -8.40
C GLU A 55 -0.91 18.91 -7.36
N ASP A 56 -2.07 19.53 -7.60
CA ASP A 56 -3.27 19.46 -6.76
C ASP A 56 -4.25 18.37 -7.24
N THR A 57 -3.78 17.14 -7.46
CA THR A 57 -4.64 16.02 -7.86
C THR A 57 -4.46 14.77 -7.02
N MET A 58 -5.57 14.09 -6.80
CA MET A 58 -5.61 12.83 -6.08
C MET A 58 -6.01 11.72 -7.04
N ILE A 59 -5.12 10.77 -7.26
CA ILE A 59 -5.52 9.52 -7.92
C ILE A 59 -6.43 8.74 -6.97
N VAL A 60 -7.56 8.27 -7.50
CA VAL A 60 -8.55 7.47 -6.79
C VAL A 60 -8.41 5.99 -7.17
N ASP A 61 -8.17 5.72 -8.45
CA ASP A 61 -8.04 4.36 -8.98
C ASP A 61 -7.29 4.36 -10.32
N ILE A 62 -6.61 3.25 -10.65
CA ILE A 62 -5.90 3.05 -11.92
C ILE A 62 -6.15 1.64 -12.41
N SER A 63 -6.59 1.49 -13.65
CA SER A 63 -6.70 0.17 -14.27
C SER A 63 -6.45 0.21 -15.77
N GLY A 64 -5.48 -0.59 -16.21
CA GLY A 64 -4.98 -0.54 -17.59
C GLY A 64 -4.47 0.87 -17.94
N ASP A 65 -4.99 1.42 -19.03
CA ASP A 65 -4.65 2.77 -19.52
C ASP A 65 -5.58 3.86 -18.99
N ALA A 66 -6.53 3.50 -18.10
CA ALA A 66 -7.48 4.42 -17.50
C ALA A 66 -7.04 4.84 -16.09
N ILE A 67 -7.20 6.13 -15.81
CA ILE A 67 -6.85 6.73 -14.52
C ILE A 67 -8.06 7.52 -14.02
N LEU A 68 -8.57 7.16 -12.85
CA LEU A 68 -9.61 7.89 -12.13
C LEU A 68 -8.93 8.80 -11.12
N TYR A 69 -9.21 10.09 -11.22
CA TYR A 69 -8.61 11.08 -10.35
C TYR A 69 -9.61 12.17 -9.95
N GLU A 70 -9.32 12.83 -8.84
CA GLU A 70 -10.11 13.89 -8.26
C GLU A 70 -9.32 15.20 -8.25
N THR A 71 -10.06 16.28 -8.51
CA THR A 71 -9.58 17.67 -8.47
C THR A 71 -10.60 18.53 -7.72
N ASP A 72 -10.28 19.80 -7.49
CA ASP A 72 -11.24 20.77 -6.93
C ASP A 72 -12.54 20.91 -7.74
N ASP A 73 -12.50 20.63 -9.05
CA ASP A 73 -13.65 20.71 -9.95
C ASP A 73 -14.48 19.40 -9.99
N GLY A 74 -14.02 18.34 -9.31
CA GLY A 74 -14.66 17.04 -9.23
C GLY A 74 -13.80 15.89 -9.76
N ARG A 75 -14.43 14.71 -9.90
CA ARG A 75 -13.80 13.48 -10.41
C ARG A 75 -13.82 13.38 -11.93
N HIS A 76 -12.75 12.83 -12.47
CA HIS A 76 -12.50 12.67 -13.89
C HIS A 76 -11.88 11.31 -14.18
N ILE A 77 -12.23 10.74 -15.34
CA ILE A 77 -11.57 9.56 -15.89
C ILE A 77 -10.74 10.01 -17.09
N TYR A 78 -9.45 9.72 -17.03
CA TYR A 78 -8.51 9.96 -18.12
C TYR A 78 -8.16 8.64 -18.81
N LEU A 79 -8.20 8.62 -20.14
CA LEU A 79 -7.72 7.52 -20.98
C LEU A 79 -6.39 7.92 -21.62
N THR A 80 -5.32 7.19 -21.29
CA THR A 80 -3.96 7.52 -21.72
C THR A 80 -3.78 7.32 -23.23
N ASP A 81 -4.38 6.27 -23.79
CA ASP A 81 -4.24 5.92 -25.21
C ASP A 81 -4.88 6.93 -26.17
N THR A 82 -6.00 7.55 -25.76
CA THR A 82 -6.76 8.50 -26.58
C THR A 82 -6.57 9.95 -26.13
N GLU A 83 -5.86 10.17 -25.03
CA GLU A 83 -5.78 11.45 -24.29
C GLU A 83 -7.17 12.03 -23.95
N GLU A 84 -8.19 11.17 -23.83
CA GLU A 84 -9.55 11.56 -23.52
C GLU A 84 -9.71 11.83 -22.02
N ASN A 85 -10.45 12.87 -21.67
CA ASN A 85 -10.73 13.25 -20.29
C ASN A 85 -12.23 13.50 -20.11
N VAL A 86 -12.88 12.66 -19.29
CA VAL A 86 -14.33 12.66 -19.10
C VAL A 86 -14.66 13.00 -17.65
N ALA A 87 -15.47 14.04 -17.44
CA ALA A 87 -15.98 14.40 -16.13
C ALA A 87 -16.95 13.32 -15.64
N SER A 88 -16.59 12.68 -14.53
CA SER A 88 -17.26 11.49 -13.99
C SER A 88 -17.43 11.65 -12.47
N PRO A 89 -18.29 12.58 -12.01
CA PRO A 89 -18.32 13.06 -10.63
C PRO A 89 -18.68 12.00 -9.59
N TYR A 90 -19.33 10.91 -10.00
CA TYR A 90 -19.74 9.80 -9.14
C TYR A 90 -18.97 8.51 -9.43
N ALA A 91 -17.90 8.60 -10.24
CA ALA A 91 -17.09 7.43 -10.54
C ALA A 91 -16.38 6.92 -9.28
N THR A 92 -16.37 5.60 -9.13
CA THR A 92 -15.91 4.91 -7.92
C THR A 92 -14.83 3.86 -8.18
N CYS A 93 -14.87 3.21 -9.35
CA CYS A 93 -13.94 2.12 -9.69
C CYS A 93 -13.50 2.20 -11.16
N LEU A 94 -12.34 1.60 -11.43
CA LEU A 94 -11.85 1.19 -12.73
C LEU A 94 -11.36 -0.26 -12.67
N GLU A 95 -11.73 -1.08 -13.65
CA GLU A 95 -11.25 -2.47 -13.73
C GLU A 95 -10.94 -2.84 -15.18
N SER A 96 -9.77 -3.41 -15.44
CA SER A 96 -9.38 -3.86 -16.77
C SER A 96 -9.38 -5.38 -16.81
N TYR A 97 -10.35 -5.94 -17.53
CA TYR A 97 -10.54 -7.38 -17.61
C TYR A 97 -10.82 -7.82 -19.06
N ARG A 98 -10.03 -8.81 -19.53
CA ARG A 98 -10.12 -9.39 -20.89
C ARG A 98 -10.07 -8.35 -22.02
N GLY A 99 -9.26 -7.30 -21.86
CA GLY A 99 -9.10 -6.24 -22.85
C GLY A 99 -10.26 -5.25 -22.92
N VAL A 100 -11.12 -5.24 -21.90
CA VAL A 100 -12.16 -4.25 -21.69
C VAL A 100 -11.89 -3.56 -20.37
N THR A 101 -11.87 -2.24 -20.36
CA THR A 101 -11.82 -1.43 -19.14
C THR A 101 -13.25 -1.03 -18.78
N TYR A 102 -13.65 -1.34 -17.55
CA TYR A 102 -14.94 -1.03 -16.95
C TYR A 102 -14.76 0.17 -16.02
N ALA A 103 -15.75 1.05 -15.99
CA ALA A 103 -15.80 2.18 -15.07
C ALA A 103 -17.15 2.22 -14.35
N CYS A 104 -17.10 2.21 -13.01
CA CYS A 104 -18.26 2.37 -12.15
C CYS A 104 -18.62 3.86 -12.04
N GLU A 105 -19.33 4.43 -13.02
CA GLU A 105 -19.64 5.88 -13.05
C GLU A 105 -20.68 6.34 -12.00
N GLY A 106 -21.21 5.43 -11.19
CA GLY A 106 -22.23 5.74 -10.17
C GLY A 106 -23.63 5.99 -10.75
N VAL A 107 -23.85 5.66 -12.03
CA VAL A 107 -25.18 5.73 -12.66
C VAL A 107 -25.91 4.41 -12.48
N SER A 108 -27.17 4.49 -12.05
CA SER A 108 -27.99 3.30 -11.81
C SER A 108 -28.37 2.62 -13.12
N GLY A 109 -28.14 1.30 -13.18
CA GLY A 109 -28.50 0.45 -14.30
C GLY A 109 -27.53 0.47 -15.48
N GLU A 110 -26.35 1.09 -15.34
CA GLU A 110 -25.30 1.05 -16.36
C GLU A 110 -23.90 1.00 -15.77
N ILE A 111 -22.95 0.47 -16.55
CA ILE A 111 -21.50 0.55 -16.31
C ILE A 111 -20.88 1.07 -17.61
N SER A 112 -19.90 1.95 -17.53
CA SER A 112 -19.19 2.42 -18.72
C SER A 112 -18.09 1.43 -19.09
N VAL A 113 -17.92 1.19 -20.39
CA VAL A 113 -16.89 0.30 -20.93
C VAL A 113 -16.09 0.96 -22.03
N ASN A 114 -14.80 0.69 -22.05
CA ASN A 114 -13.87 1.04 -23.11
C ASN A 114 -13.10 -0.21 -23.54
N SER A 115 -12.85 -0.35 -24.84
CA SER A 115 -12.05 -1.46 -25.39
C SER A 115 -11.51 -1.08 -26.76
N ALA A 116 -10.57 -1.85 -27.30
CA ALA A 116 -9.98 -1.57 -28.62
C ALA A 116 -11.00 -1.50 -29.78
N ASP A 117 -12.19 -2.10 -29.62
CA ASP A 117 -13.27 -2.08 -30.62
C ASP A 117 -14.25 -0.90 -30.43
N ILE A 118 -14.10 -0.10 -29.37
CA ILE A 118 -14.96 1.03 -29.00
C ILE A 118 -14.13 2.32 -29.03
N ASP A 119 -14.60 3.32 -29.76
CA ASP A 119 -14.00 4.66 -29.74
C ASP A 119 -14.50 5.42 -28.50
N GLY A 120 -13.65 5.55 -27.48
CA GLY A 120 -13.98 6.17 -26.20
C GLY A 120 -14.86 5.32 -25.29
N TRP A 121 -15.57 5.96 -24.36
CA TRP A 121 -16.45 5.28 -23.40
C TRP A 121 -17.84 4.97 -24.00
N SER A 122 -18.39 3.80 -23.67
CA SER A 122 -19.73 3.38 -24.06
C SER A 122 -20.50 2.77 -22.89
N SER A 123 -21.78 3.10 -22.75
CA SER A 123 -22.64 2.52 -21.71
C SER A 123 -22.99 1.06 -21.98
N MET A 124 -22.72 0.20 -21.00
CA MET A 124 -23.24 -1.15 -20.91
C MET A 124 -24.48 -1.15 -20.01
N MET A 125 -25.65 -1.39 -20.60
CA MET A 125 -26.91 -1.42 -19.84
C MET A 125 -27.05 -2.71 -19.04
N LEU A 126 -27.48 -2.59 -17.79
CA LEU A 126 -27.81 -3.69 -16.90
C LEU A 126 -29.31 -4.01 -16.95
N SER A 127 -29.67 -5.27 -16.75
CA SER A 127 -31.09 -5.68 -16.69
C SER A 127 -31.82 -5.23 -15.41
N GLN A 128 -31.09 -4.70 -14.44
CA GLN A 128 -31.58 -4.21 -13.16
C GLN A 128 -31.07 -2.79 -12.92
N ASP A 129 -31.87 -1.99 -12.22
CA ASP A 129 -31.56 -0.61 -11.87
C ASP A 129 -30.72 -0.59 -10.59
N LEU A 130 -29.42 -0.89 -10.72
CA LEU A 130 -28.45 -0.99 -9.64
C LEU A 130 -27.30 -0.01 -9.86
N THR A 131 -26.88 0.68 -8.80
CA THR A 131 -25.64 1.48 -8.82
C THR A 131 -24.48 0.57 -8.48
N VAL A 132 -23.56 0.40 -9.42
CA VAL A 132 -22.34 -0.39 -9.23
C VAL A 132 -21.23 0.52 -8.69
N ILE A 133 -20.52 0.07 -7.65
CA ILE A 133 -19.45 0.84 -7.02
C ILE A 133 -18.07 0.20 -7.16
N ASP A 134 -18.02 -1.11 -7.42
CA ASP A 134 -16.79 -1.84 -7.70
C ASP A 134 -17.09 -3.09 -8.54
N VAL A 135 -16.14 -3.53 -9.35
CA VAL A 135 -16.26 -4.70 -10.22
C VAL A 135 -14.95 -5.48 -10.34
N SER A 136 -15.05 -6.81 -10.45
CA SER A 136 -13.90 -7.65 -10.77
C SER A 136 -14.29 -8.86 -11.61
N GLY A 137 -13.46 -9.14 -12.62
CA GLY A 137 -13.67 -10.26 -13.53
C GLY A 137 -13.05 -11.57 -13.06
N ASN A 138 -13.76 -12.69 -13.24
CA ASN A 138 -13.21 -14.04 -13.11
C ASN A 138 -13.87 -15.00 -14.11
N GLY A 139 -13.05 -15.70 -14.90
CA GLY A 139 -13.52 -16.52 -16.03
C GLY A 139 -14.40 -15.77 -17.04
N ASP A 140 -15.67 -16.18 -17.12
CA ASP A 140 -16.69 -15.60 -17.99
C ASP A 140 -17.68 -14.70 -17.23
N ASP A 141 -17.42 -14.46 -15.94
CA ASP A 141 -18.28 -13.75 -15.03
C ASP A 141 -17.60 -12.48 -14.52
N LEU A 142 -18.42 -11.50 -14.13
CA LEU A 142 -17.99 -10.28 -13.49
C LEU A 142 -18.83 -10.10 -12.22
N LEU A 143 -18.15 -10.05 -11.08
CA LEU A 143 -18.75 -9.77 -9.78
C LEU A 143 -18.82 -8.26 -9.59
N MET A 144 -19.92 -7.80 -9.02
CA MET A 144 -20.21 -6.39 -8.80
C MET A 144 -20.57 -6.17 -7.33
N ILE A 145 -19.96 -5.16 -6.69
CA ILE A 145 -20.52 -4.57 -5.48
C ILE A 145 -21.53 -3.51 -5.93
N VAL A 146 -22.76 -3.66 -5.45
CA VAL A 146 -23.86 -2.75 -5.77
C VAL A 146 -24.33 -2.03 -4.52
N GLN A 147 -24.65 -0.75 -4.66
CA GLN A 147 -25.09 0.10 -3.57
C GLN A 147 -26.61 0.27 -3.56
N ASP A 148 -27.22 0.07 -2.38
CA ASP A 148 -28.58 0.48 -2.07
C ASP A 148 -28.57 1.36 -0.81
N GLY A 149 -28.71 2.68 -1.03
CA GLY A 149 -28.62 3.68 0.03
C GLY A 149 -27.25 3.68 0.71
N THR A 150 -27.20 3.29 1.99
CA THR A 150 -25.96 3.22 2.78
C THR A 150 -25.38 1.81 2.91
N SER A 151 -26.03 0.83 2.29
CA SER A 151 -25.64 -0.57 2.33
C SER A 151 -25.16 -1.01 0.96
N THR A 152 -24.31 -2.02 0.95
CA THR A 152 -23.81 -2.65 -0.27
C THR A 152 -24.19 -4.11 -0.31
N SER A 153 -24.38 -4.65 -1.49
CA SER A 153 -24.67 -6.06 -1.74
C SER A 153 -23.89 -6.54 -2.96
N LEU A 154 -24.03 -7.82 -3.29
CA LEU A 154 -23.33 -8.42 -4.42
C LEU A 154 -24.32 -8.84 -5.50
N ALA A 155 -23.92 -8.64 -6.74
CA ALA A 155 -24.56 -9.21 -7.92
C ALA A 155 -23.47 -9.64 -8.90
N SER A 156 -23.82 -10.49 -9.85
CA SER A 156 -22.90 -10.89 -10.92
C SER A 156 -23.55 -10.68 -12.28
N MET A 157 -22.71 -10.65 -13.31
CA MET A 157 -23.17 -10.76 -14.70
C MET A 157 -22.24 -11.65 -15.51
N LYS A 158 -22.80 -12.30 -16.53
CA LYS A 158 -22.03 -13.03 -17.53
C LYS A 158 -21.56 -12.11 -18.64
N LEU A 159 -20.27 -12.17 -18.94
CA LEU A 159 -19.65 -11.38 -19.99
C LEU A 159 -20.05 -11.90 -21.38
N ASP A 160 -20.21 -13.21 -21.55
CA ASP A 160 -20.62 -13.83 -22.82
C ASP A 160 -22.14 -13.78 -23.03
N GLN A 161 -22.63 -12.63 -23.51
CA GLN A 161 -23.88 -12.53 -24.26
C GLN A 161 -23.79 -11.38 -25.26
N ALA A 162 -24.07 -11.65 -26.54
CA ALA A 162 -24.13 -10.70 -27.66
C ALA A 162 -25.28 -9.66 -27.55
N SER A 163 -25.79 -9.42 -26.33
CA SER A 163 -26.87 -8.50 -26.02
C SER A 163 -26.31 -7.16 -25.56
N SER A 164 -26.93 -6.08 -26.00
CA SER A 164 -26.65 -4.71 -25.53
C SER A 164 -27.07 -4.49 -24.07
N THR A 165 -27.95 -5.34 -23.53
CA THR A 165 -28.32 -5.35 -22.11
C THR A 165 -27.84 -6.64 -21.47
N LYS A 166 -27.03 -6.53 -20.42
CA LYS A 166 -26.49 -7.67 -19.68
C LYS A 166 -27.47 -8.13 -18.61
N SER A 167 -27.69 -9.44 -18.58
CA SER A 167 -28.48 -10.07 -17.52
C SER A 167 -27.67 -10.08 -16.24
N VAL A 168 -28.24 -9.53 -15.18
CA VAL A 168 -27.65 -9.45 -13.84
C VAL A 168 -28.34 -10.48 -12.95
N SER A 169 -27.57 -11.18 -12.12
CA SER A 169 -28.09 -12.15 -11.14
C SER A 169 -29.03 -11.50 -10.12
N ALA A 170 -29.72 -12.31 -9.31
CA ALA A 170 -30.34 -11.76 -8.11
C ALA A 170 -29.27 -11.14 -7.19
N VAL A 171 -29.62 -10.03 -6.54
CA VAL A 171 -28.78 -9.38 -5.53
C VAL A 171 -28.77 -10.25 -4.27
N THR A 172 -27.60 -10.39 -3.64
CA THR A 172 -27.47 -11.16 -2.40
C THR A 172 -28.28 -10.53 -1.26
N ILE A 173 -28.81 -11.38 -0.37
CA ILE A 173 -29.52 -10.96 0.83
C ILE A 173 -28.66 -11.38 2.02
N ASN A 174 -28.19 -10.39 2.78
CA ASN A 174 -27.25 -10.60 3.87
C ASN A 174 -27.88 -10.29 5.23
N ASP A 175 -27.42 -10.99 6.27
CA ASP A 175 -27.81 -10.69 7.65
C ASP A 175 -26.97 -9.50 8.16
N GLY A 176 -27.63 -8.35 8.33
CA GLY A 176 -26.99 -7.11 8.76
C GLY A 176 -26.71 -6.17 7.60
N ASP A 177 -26.04 -5.05 7.89
CA ASP A 177 -25.75 -3.99 6.94
C ASP A 177 -24.26 -4.08 6.54
N MET A 178 -24.01 -4.63 5.34
CA MET A 178 -22.66 -4.76 4.79
C MET A 178 -22.28 -3.45 4.07
N GLN A 179 -21.02 -3.06 4.24
CA GLN A 179 -20.36 -1.93 3.57
C GLN A 179 -19.09 -2.45 2.92
N LEU A 180 -19.27 -3.30 1.91
CA LEU A 180 -18.24 -3.85 1.04
C LEU A 180 -17.68 -2.73 0.16
N ASP A 181 -16.38 -2.74 -0.04
CA ASP A 181 -15.67 -1.64 -0.70
C ASP A 181 -14.70 -2.15 -1.76
N VAL A 182 -14.01 -3.26 -1.46
CA VAL A 182 -12.95 -3.80 -2.33
C VAL A 182 -13.15 -5.26 -2.63
N MET A 183 -12.70 -5.68 -3.82
CA MET A 183 -12.64 -7.08 -4.19
C MET A 183 -11.37 -7.47 -4.95
N GLN A 184 -11.03 -8.74 -4.89
CA GLN A 184 -9.92 -9.33 -5.61
C GLN A 184 -10.33 -10.72 -6.11
N SER A 185 -10.13 -10.99 -7.41
CA SER A 185 -10.38 -12.31 -7.98
C SER A 185 -9.37 -13.34 -7.46
N THR A 186 -9.84 -14.58 -7.30
CA THR A 186 -9.06 -15.76 -6.92
C THR A 186 -9.25 -16.88 -7.95
N ASP A 187 -8.54 -17.99 -7.80
CA ASP A 187 -8.70 -19.13 -8.71
C ASP A 187 -10.10 -19.77 -8.65
N GLU A 188 -10.80 -19.67 -7.51
CA GLU A 188 -12.11 -20.29 -7.28
C GLU A 188 -13.28 -19.29 -7.27
N GLY A 189 -13.00 -17.99 -7.19
CA GLY A 189 -14.04 -16.95 -7.08
C GLY A 189 -13.45 -15.58 -6.80
N TRP A 190 -13.89 -14.94 -5.72
CA TRP A 190 -13.41 -13.63 -5.29
C TRP A 190 -13.27 -13.58 -3.76
N LEU A 191 -12.31 -12.79 -3.30
CA LEU A 191 -12.34 -12.22 -1.96
C LEU A 191 -12.98 -10.84 -2.06
N VAL A 192 -13.93 -10.57 -1.17
CA VAL A 192 -14.57 -9.26 -1.05
C VAL A 192 -14.46 -8.81 0.39
N ALA A 193 -14.15 -7.54 0.61
CA ALA A 193 -13.95 -7.02 1.94
C ALA A 193 -14.48 -5.60 2.12
N GLY A 194 -14.57 -5.18 3.37
CA GLY A 194 -15.08 -3.88 3.76
C GLY A 194 -15.43 -3.87 5.25
N GLY A 195 -16.60 -3.32 5.56
CA GLY A 195 -17.17 -3.27 6.90
C GLY A 195 -18.48 -4.06 7.03
N TRP A 196 -18.77 -4.52 8.24
CA TRP A 196 -20.05 -5.09 8.63
C TRP A 196 -20.61 -4.36 9.84
N LYS A 197 -21.76 -3.73 9.65
CA LYS A 197 -22.45 -3.03 10.73
C LYS A 197 -23.39 -3.98 11.44
N ALA A 198 -23.10 -4.20 12.72
CA ALA A 198 -23.89 -5.09 13.55
C ALA A 198 -25.35 -4.59 13.70
N PRO A 199 -26.34 -5.49 13.70
CA PRO A 199 -27.73 -5.11 13.94
C PRO A 199 -27.93 -4.58 15.37
N ILE A 200 -28.97 -3.76 15.58
CA ILE A 200 -29.26 -3.08 16.88
C ILE A 200 -29.39 -4.05 18.07
N ASN A 201 -29.70 -5.32 17.81
CA ASN A 201 -29.85 -6.37 18.84
C ASN A 201 -28.62 -7.30 18.95
N PHE A 202 -27.48 -6.93 18.35
CA PHE A 202 -26.27 -7.74 18.43
C PHE A 202 -25.74 -7.81 19.86
N VAL A 203 -25.39 -9.01 20.30
CA VAL A 203 -24.95 -9.29 21.67
C VAL A 203 -23.63 -8.56 21.92
N GLY A 204 -23.66 -7.55 22.80
CA GLY A 204 -22.48 -6.74 23.13
C GLY A 204 -22.67 -5.23 22.95
N LEU A 205 -23.72 -4.81 22.24
CA LEU A 205 -24.05 -3.39 22.08
C LEU A 205 -24.82 -2.88 23.31
N ASN A 206 -24.16 -2.07 24.14
CA ASN A 206 -24.77 -1.41 25.30
C ASN A 206 -25.63 -0.20 24.88
N GLY A 207 -26.67 -0.42 24.08
CA GLY A 207 -27.68 0.59 23.74
C GLY A 207 -27.12 1.83 23.03
N THR A 208 -26.05 1.69 22.24
CA THR A 208 -25.51 2.77 21.43
C THR A 208 -26.41 3.06 20.23
N ASN A 209 -26.71 4.34 19.98
CA ASN A 209 -27.58 4.78 18.87
C ASN A 209 -26.91 4.67 17.48
N SER A 210 -25.64 4.27 17.42
CA SER A 210 -24.92 3.96 16.19
C SER A 210 -24.11 2.69 16.42
N PRO A 211 -24.53 1.54 15.87
CA PRO A 211 -23.75 0.31 15.94
C PRO A 211 -22.37 0.53 15.31
N PRO A 212 -21.29 -0.04 15.88
CA PRO A 212 -19.97 -0.04 15.28
C PRO A 212 -19.97 -0.87 13.99
N ILE A 213 -19.01 -0.54 13.12
CA ILE A 213 -18.70 -1.28 11.90
C ILE A 213 -17.48 -2.13 12.21
N TYR A 214 -17.52 -3.42 11.85
CA TYR A 214 -16.44 -4.37 12.06
C TYR A 214 -15.78 -4.74 10.73
N GLU A 215 -14.47 -4.92 10.72
CA GLU A 215 -13.75 -5.40 9.54
C GLU A 215 -14.32 -6.74 9.07
N LEU A 216 -14.64 -6.86 7.79
CA LEU A 216 -15.24 -8.05 7.21
C LEU A 216 -14.46 -8.48 5.97
N ILE A 217 -14.17 -9.79 5.88
CA ILE A 217 -13.69 -10.43 4.66
C ILE A 217 -14.58 -11.64 4.38
N ILE A 218 -15.08 -11.70 3.16
CA ILE A 218 -15.90 -12.79 2.65
C ILE A 218 -15.26 -13.40 1.41
N GLU A 219 -15.43 -14.70 1.28
CA GLU A 219 -15.22 -15.40 0.02
C GLU A 219 -16.55 -15.43 -0.74
N VAL A 220 -16.46 -15.22 -2.04
CA VAL A 220 -17.60 -15.20 -2.94
C VAL A 220 -17.35 -16.18 -4.07
N THR A 221 -18.27 -17.14 -4.21
CA THR A 221 -18.33 -18.06 -5.35
C THR A 221 -19.68 -17.88 -6.06
N LEU A 222 -19.86 -18.42 -7.26
CA LEU A 222 -21.14 -18.37 -7.95
C LEU A 222 -21.83 -19.73 -7.91
N ASP A 223 -23.15 -19.73 -7.75
CA ASP A 223 -23.96 -20.93 -7.96
C ASP A 223 -24.11 -21.28 -9.47
N ALA A 224 -24.86 -22.33 -9.77
CA ALA A 224 -25.07 -22.77 -11.15
C ALA A 224 -25.84 -21.74 -12.00
N GLU A 225 -26.62 -20.88 -11.36
CA GLU A 225 -27.41 -19.80 -11.95
C GLU A 225 -26.63 -18.48 -12.05
N GLY A 226 -25.41 -18.41 -11.48
CA GLY A 226 -24.57 -17.23 -11.42
C GLY A 226 -24.83 -16.33 -10.22
N THR A 227 -25.68 -16.72 -9.27
CA THR A 227 -25.92 -15.91 -8.06
C THR A 227 -24.72 -16.00 -7.12
N PRO A 228 -24.23 -14.88 -6.56
CA PRO A 228 -23.14 -14.92 -5.60
C PRO A 228 -23.52 -15.66 -4.31
N LEU A 229 -22.67 -16.59 -3.90
CA LEU A 229 -22.70 -17.34 -2.65
C LEU A 229 -21.59 -16.81 -1.75
N ILE A 230 -21.93 -16.48 -0.50
CA ILE A 230 -21.03 -15.79 0.43
C ILE A 230 -20.64 -16.73 1.57
N GLU A 231 -19.34 -16.81 1.85
CA GLU A 231 -18.76 -17.46 3.03
C GLU A 231 -17.94 -16.43 3.82
N VAL A 232 -18.20 -16.27 5.13
CA VAL A 232 -17.44 -15.32 5.96
C VAL A 232 -16.12 -15.95 6.37
N LEU A 233 -15.00 -15.34 5.95
CA LEU A 233 -13.66 -15.79 6.30
C LEU A 233 -13.11 -15.10 7.56
N TYR A 234 -13.41 -13.80 7.71
CA TYR A 234 -12.88 -12.99 8.80
C TYR A 234 -13.90 -11.96 9.28
N LEU A 235 -13.96 -11.80 10.60
CA LEU A 235 -14.65 -10.69 11.27
C LEU A 235 -13.70 -10.13 12.33
N GLY A 236 -13.26 -8.89 12.13
CA GLY A 236 -12.20 -8.25 12.91
C GLY A 236 -12.69 -7.23 13.94
N GLY A 237 -11.82 -6.26 14.21
CA GLY A 237 -12.08 -5.16 15.14
C GLY A 237 -13.02 -4.10 14.56
N GLU A 238 -13.27 -3.02 15.31
CA GLU A 238 -14.13 -1.92 14.88
C GLU A 238 -13.43 -1.05 13.79
N GLY A 239 -13.67 -1.39 12.52
CA GLY A 239 -13.02 -0.78 11.37
C GLY A 239 -13.56 -1.31 10.04
N ALA A 240 -12.83 -1.06 8.95
CA ALA A 240 -13.10 -1.63 7.63
C ALA A 240 -11.79 -2.09 6.96
N ILE A 241 -11.91 -3.09 6.08
CA ILE A 241 -10.85 -3.47 5.15
C ILE A 241 -10.96 -2.58 3.91
N HIS A 242 -9.85 -1.98 3.49
CA HIS A 242 -9.81 -1.00 2.39
C HIS A 242 -8.99 -1.45 1.18
N SER A 243 -8.28 -2.59 1.27
CA SER A 243 -7.51 -3.14 0.14
C SER A 243 -7.34 -4.65 0.28
N ILE A 244 -7.33 -5.37 -0.84
CA ILE A 244 -6.95 -6.79 -0.91
C ILE A 244 -5.91 -6.92 -2.01
N MET A 245 -4.76 -7.53 -1.71
CA MET A 245 -3.66 -7.66 -2.66
C MET A 245 -3.08 -9.08 -2.62
N PRO A 246 -2.65 -9.63 -3.76
CA PRO A 246 -1.89 -10.87 -3.78
C PRO A 246 -0.57 -10.75 -2.98
N ALA A 247 -0.24 -11.77 -2.19
CA ALA A 247 0.98 -11.83 -1.39
C ALA A 247 1.50 -13.27 -1.29
N GLY A 248 2.56 -13.58 -2.03
CA GLY A 248 3.12 -14.93 -2.08
C GLY A 248 2.10 -15.95 -2.60
N ASP A 249 1.82 -16.98 -1.78
CA ASP A 249 0.85 -18.04 -2.08
C ASP A 249 -0.60 -17.69 -1.63
N GLY A 250 -0.82 -16.48 -1.11
CA GLY A 250 -2.10 -16.04 -0.56
C GLY A 250 -2.42 -14.58 -0.87
N PHE A 251 -3.20 -13.96 0.01
CA PHE A 251 -3.64 -12.57 -0.09
C PHE A 251 -3.43 -11.82 1.21
N ILE A 252 -3.21 -10.52 1.14
CA ILE A 252 -3.25 -9.61 2.28
C ILE A 252 -4.46 -8.69 2.13
N ALA A 253 -5.33 -8.70 3.15
CA ALA A 253 -6.39 -7.73 3.33
C ALA A 253 -5.90 -6.65 4.32
N ALA A 254 -5.74 -5.42 3.84
CA ALA A 254 -5.28 -4.29 4.64
C ALA A 254 -6.48 -3.57 5.29
N GLY A 255 -6.43 -3.40 6.60
CA GLY A 255 -7.52 -2.83 7.39
C GLY A 255 -7.12 -1.66 8.27
N THR A 256 -8.13 -0.90 8.66
CA THR A 256 -7.99 0.29 9.51
C THR A 256 -7.65 -0.02 10.98
N VAL A 257 -7.88 -1.26 11.43
CA VAL A 257 -7.56 -1.73 12.78
C VAL A 257 -6.50 -2.81 12.75
N ASP A 258 -6.63 -3.77 11.83
CA ASP A 258 -5.64 -4.82 11.63
C ASP A 258 -5.61 -5.24 10.16
N SER A 259 -4.47 -5.80 9.75
CA SER A 259 -4.28 -6.39 8.43
C SER A 259 -4.20 -7.90 8.58
N VAL A 260 -4.74 -8.63 7.61
CA VAL A 260 -4.92 -10.07 7.70
C VAL A 260 -4.29 -10.73 6.48
N TYR A 261 -3.45 -11.73 6.73
CA TYR A 261 -2.98 -12.66 5.71
C TYR A 261 -3.98 -13.80 5.53
N ILE A 262 -4.28 -14.15 4.29
CA ILE A 262 -5.28 -15.15 3.91
C ILE A 262 -4.61 -16.20 3.02
N GLU A 263 -4.62 -17.45 3.46
CA GLU A 263 -4.08 -18.60 2.72
C GLU A 263 -5.02 -19.79 2.91
N GLU A 264 -5.46 -20.43 1.82
CA GLU A 264 -6.37 -21.60 1.87
C GLU A 264 -7.60 -21.42 2.80
N LYS A 265 -8.19 -20.21 2.83
CA LYS A 265 -9.31 -19.80 3.71
C LYS A 265 -8.97 -19.66 5.20
N GLU A 266 -7.73 -19.93 5.60
CA GLU A 266 -7.24 -19.59 6.93
C GLU A 266 -6.77 -18.13 6.98
N THR A 267 -7.01 -17.49 8.12
CA THR A 267 -6.71 -16.07 8.33
C THR A 267 -5.72 -15.89 9.48
N THR A 268 -4.70 -15.08 9.26
CA THR A 268 -3.68 -14.75 10.25
C THR A 268 -3.53 -13.24 10.39
N ASN A 269 -3.75 -12.73 11.59
CA ASN A 269 -3.58 -11.32 11.90
C ASN A 269 -2.09 -10.92 11.85
N LEU A 270 -1.81 -9.80 11.18
CA LEU A 270 -0.46 -9.25 11.01
C LEU A 270 -0.12 -8.21 12.08
N GLY A 271 -1.10 -7.65 12.77
CA GLY A 271 -0.90 -6.65 13.83
C GLY A 271 -0.51 -5.28 13.28
N VAL A 272 -0.94 -4.95 12.06
CA VAL A 272 -0.62 -3.70 11.37
C VAL A 272 -1.89 -3.06 10.84
N ALA A 273 -2.16 -1.82 11.25
CA ALA A 273 -3.23 -1.01 10.67
C ALA A 273 -2.70 -0.09 9.57
N SER A 274 -3.55 0.26 8.62
CA SER A 274 -3.26 1.25 7.58
C SER A 274 -4.48 2.05 7.15
N LYS A 275 -4.19 3.19 6.51
CA LYS A 275 -5.16 3.99 5.74
C LYS A 275 -5.10 3.69 4.25
N SER A 276 -3.92 3.32 3.77
CA SER A 276 -3.67 2.94 2.39
C SER A 276 -2.59 1.87 2.36
N ALA A 277 -2.70 0.94 1.41
CA ALA A 277 -1.70 -0.09 1.22
C ALA A 277 -1.53 -0.40 -0.27
N THR A 278 -0.34 -0.83 -0.67
CA THR A 278 -0.03 -1.22 -2.06
C THR A 278 1.03 -2.30 -2.11
N ALA A 279 0.99 -3.14 -3.14
CA ALA A 279 2.03 -4.10 -3.44
C ALA A 279 3.14 -3.45 -4.29
N ASP A 280 4.40 -3.65 -3.93
CA ASP A 280 5.52 -3.31 -4.81
C ASP A 280 5.71 -4.38 -5.91
N LYS A 281 6.58 -4.09 -6.88
CA LYS A 281 6.86 -5.01 -7.99
C LYS A 281 7.50 -6.34 -7.58
N ARG A 282 8.01 -6.45 -6.36
CA ARG A 282 8.62 -7.66 -5.82
C ARG A 282 7.61 -8.48 -5.01
N GLY A 283 6.41 -7.96 -4.81
CA GLY A 283 5.37 -8.57 -3.99
C GLY A 283 5.47 -8.20 -2.51
N ASP A 284 6.32 -7.25 -2.13
CA ASP A 284 6.31 -6.70 -0.77
C ASP A 284 5.07 -5.80 -0.61
N ILE A 285 4.32 -5.93 0.48
CA ILE A 285 3.13 -5.09 0.74
C ILE A 285 3.50 -3.96 1.67
N TRP A 286 3.18 -2.74 1.28
CA TRP A 286 3.50 -1.51 1.99
C TRP A 286 2.23 -0.94 2.64
N PHE A 287 2.34 -0.51 3.90
CA PHE A 287 1.24 0.00 4.72
C PHE A 287 1.52 1.42 5.20
N PHE A 288 0.58 2.33 4.98
CA PHE A 288 0.76 3.76 5.24
C PHE A 288 -0.29 4.32 6.21
N GLY A 289 0.11 5.31 7.03
CA GLY A 289 -0.79 6.17 7.81
C GLY A 289 -0.94 5.80 9.28
N ASP A 290 -1.41 4.59 9.59
CA ASP A 290 -1.83 4.24 10.97
C ASP A 290 -0.71 3.71 11.88
N ILE A 291 0.50 3.45 11.34
CA ILE A 291 1.71 3.16 12.14
C ILE A 291 2.45 4.43 12.61
N GLY A 292 1.80 5.59 12.45
CA GLY A 292 2.33 6.92 12.75
C GLY A 292 2.87 7.62 11.50
N SER A 293 3.05 8.94 11.59
CA SER A 293 3.50 9.75 10.45
C SER A 293 4.98 9.58 10.10
N GLU A 294 5.81 9.05 11.01
CA GLU A 294 7.25 8.90 10.81
C GLU A 294 7.67 7.53 10.30
N ASN A 295 6.73 6.59 10.16
CA ASN A 295 7.05 5.20 9.85
C ASN A 295 6.16 4.62 8.76
N VAL A 296 6.66 3.58 8.12
CA VAL A 296 5.95 2.75 7.16
C VAL A 296 6.18 1.29 7.53
N ALA A 297 5.13 0.47 7.45
CA ALA A 297 5.27 -0.97 7.63
C ALA A 297 5.37 -1.65 6.28
N ILE A 298 6.17 -2.72 6.20
CA ILE A 298 6.41 -3.49 4.98
C ILE A 298 6.31 -4.96 5.35
N TYR A 299 5.40 -5.68 4.69
CA TYR A 299 5.34 -7.13 4.71
C TYR A 299 6.23 -7.69 3.59
N SER A 300 7.19 -8.53 3.94
CA SER A 300 8.11 -9.18 3.01
C SER A 300 8.48 -10.56 3.55
N ASP A 301 8.39 -11.58 2.70
CA ASP A 301 8.77 -12.96 3.04
C ASP A 301 8.15 -13.51 4.35
N GLY A 302 6.89 -13.16 4.63
CA GLY A 302 6.17 -13.63 5.83
C GLY A 302 6.40 -12.80 7.10
N GLU A 303 7.23 -11.75 7.04
CA GLU A 303 7.54 -10.90 8.18
C GLU A 303 7.14 -9.44 7.96
N ILE A 304 6.68 -8.79 9.04
CA ILE A 304 6.47 -7.34 9.07
C ILE A 304 7.75 -6.67 9.55
N SER A 305 8.22 -5.71 8.77
CA SER A 305 9.28 -4.77 9.14
C SER A 305 8.73 -3.35 9.19
N VAL A 306 9.26 -2.52 10.08
CA VAL A 306 8.89 -1.11 10.20
C VAL A 306 10.11 -0.26 9.86
N GLU A 307 9.95 0.65 8.91
CA GLU A 307 11.01 1.54 8.44
C GLU A 307 10.64 3.00 8.70
N LYS A 308 11.65 3.79 9.06
CA LYS A 308 11.46 5.20 9.41
C LYS A 308 11.53 6.05 8.14
N LEU A 309 10.60 6.97 7.95
CA LEU A 309 10.65 7.95 6.88
C LEU A 309 11.67 9.06 7.19
N PRO A 310 12.33 9.63 6.16
CA PRO A 310 13.25 10.76 6.36
C PRO A 310 12.53 12.03 6.81
N GLU A 311 11.28 12.21 6.40
CA GLU A 311 10.39 13.27 6.87
C GLU A 311 9.02 12.68 7.23
N PRO A 312 8.33 13.21 8.25
CA PRO A 312 6.98 12.76 8.57
C PRO A 312 6.01 12.97 7.41
N LEU A 313 5.05 12.06 7.25
CA LEU A 313 3.93 12.21 6.32
C LEU A 313 3.20 13.52 6.58
N HIS A 314 3.13 14.37 5.56
CA HIS A 314 2.42 15.64 5.57
C HIS A 314 0.96 15.50 5.11
N ILE A 315 0.62 14.36 4.50
CA ILE A 315 -0.71 13.96 4.08
C ILE A 315 -1.22 12.78 4.91
N MET A 316 -2.54 12.67 5.03
CA MET A 316 -3.21 11.43 5.38
C MET A 316 -3.35 10.58 4.11
N PRO A 317 -2.69 9.41 4.02
CA PRO A 317 -2.80 8.54 2.85
C PRO A 317 -4.25 8.12 2.62
N MET A 318 -4.69 8.19 1.37
CA MET A 318 -6.04 7.75 0.96
C MET A 318 -5.98 6.76 -0.20
N TYR A 319 -4.98 6.88 -1.07
CA TYR A 319 -4.75 5.94 -2.16
C TYR A 319 -3.25 5.77 -2.39
N SER A 320 -2.84 4.58 -2.78
CA SER A 320 -1.44 4.29 -3.14
C SER A 320 -1.38 3.26 -4.24
N TYR A 321 -0.47 3.45 -5.18
CA TYR A 321 -0.23 2.50 -6.26
C TYR A 321 1.27 2.42 -6.57
N THR A 322 1.67 1.34 -7.22
CA THR A 322 3.04 1.16 -7.70
C THR A 322 3.08 1.37 -9.20
N ASP A 323 3.94 2.28 -9.65
CA ASP A 323 4.06 2.59 -11.06
C ASP A 323 4.87 1.54 -11.86
N SER A 324 4.96 1.77 -13.16
CA SER A 324 5.75 0.96 -14.10
C SER A 324 7.27 1.06 -13.90
N THR A 325 7.79 1.95 -13.04
CA THR A 325 9.21 2.07 -12.71
C THR A 325 9.57 1.29 -11.44
N GLY A 326 8.61 1.06 -10.55
CA GLY A 326 8.81 0.45 -9.23
C GLY A 326 8.77 1.48 -8.10
N THR A 327 8.29 2.69 -8.40
CA THR A 327 8.06 3.76 -7.46
C THR A 327 6.63 3.66 -6.94
N ILE A 328 6.47 3.65 -5.63
CA ILE A 328 5.16 3.75 -4.99
C ILE A 328 4.77 5.21 -4.94
N ALA A 329 3.62 5.57 -5.50
CA ALA A 329 3.00 6.87 -5.33
C ALA A 329 1.89 6.78 -4.28
N ILE A 330 1.85 7.75 -3.37
CA ILE A 330 0.89 7.84 -2.27
C ILE A 330 0.19 9.17 -2.40
N HIS A 331 -1.13 9.15 -2.55
CA HIS A 331 -1.97 10.34 -2.62
C HIS A 331 -2.82 10.45 -1.37
N GLY A 332 -3.10 11.68 -0.98
CA GLY A 332 -3.81 11.99 0.25
C GLY A 332 -4.14 13.47 0.36
N SER A 333 -4.56 13.86 1.54
CA SER A 333 -4.86 15.25 1.86
C SER A 333 -4.29 15.63 3.22
N ASP A 334 -3.96 16.90 3.38
CA ASP A 334 -3.51 17.45 4.64
C ASP A 334 -4.70 17.75 5.59
N ALA A 335 -4.41 18.30 6.77
CA ALA A 335 -5.45 18.70 7.72
C ALA A 335 -6.35 19.85 7.22
N SER A 336 -5.93 20.57 6.18
CA SER A 336 -6.65 21.65 5.53
C SER A 336 -7.50 21.17 4.34
N GLN A 337 -7.47 19.87 4.02
CA GLN A 337 -8.05 19.25 2.84
C GLN A 337 -7.37 19.63 1.52
N GLU A 338 -6.14 20.16 1.58
CA GLU A 338 -5.32 20.35 0.39
C GLU A 338 -4.76 18.99 -0.05
N MET A 339 -4.91 18.66 -1.33
CA MET A 339 -4.38 17.42 -1.90
C MET A 339 -2.86 17.48 -1.95
N GLY A 340 -2.23 16.33 -1.75
CA GLY A 340 -0.79 16.20 -1.86
C GLY A 340 -0.37 14.75 -2.12
N SER A 341 0.90 14.59 -2.47
CA SER A 341 1.45 13.27 -2.80
C SER A 341 2.90 13.09 -2.35
N LEU A 342 3.27 11.83 -2.20
CA LEU A 342 4.62 11.37 -1.87
C LEU A 342 4.99 10.19 -2.77
N SER A 343 6.25 10.09 -3.18
CA SER A 343 6.75 8.93 -3.89
C SER A 343 7.88 8.23 -3.14
N ILE A 344 7.97 6.91 -3.29
CA ILE A 344 8.99 6.05 -2.69
C ILE A 344 9.55 5.12 -3.76
N ASP A 345 10.82 5.31 -4.13
CA ASP A 345 11.57 4.37 -4.97
C ASP A 345 11.90 3.11 -4.16
N THR A 346 11.23 2.01 -4.48
CA THR A 346 11.37 0.74 -3.73
C THR A 346 12.69 0.02 -3.97
N ASP A 347 13.43 0.35 -5.03
CA ASP A 347 14.74 -0.23 -5.34
C ASP A 347 15.88 0.53 -4.63
N ALA A 348 15.70 1.82 -4.37
CA ALA A 348 16.62 2.61 -3.55
C ALA A 348 16.82 1.99 -2.15
N ARG A 349 15.77 1.37 -1.59
CA ARG A 349 15.79 0.66 -0.29
C ARG A 349 16.87 -0.42 -0.18
N LYS A 350 17.03 -1.26 -1.20
CA LYS A 350 18.00 -2.38 -1.20
C LYS A 350 19.32 -2.02 -1.90
N SER A 351 19.47 -0.79 -2.39
CA SER A 351 20.67 -0.37 -3.11
C SER A 351 21.88 -0.20 -2.17
N PHE A 352 23.07 -0.60 -2.65
CA PHE A 352 24.35 -0.26 -2.02
C PHE A 352 24.61 1.26 -1.94
N THR A 353 23.93 2.05 -2.77
CA THR A 353 24.00 3.51 -2.74
C THR A 353 23.00 4.15 -1.78
N SER A 354 22.16 3.35 -1.10
CA SER A 354 21.39 3.85 0.05
C SER A 354 22.36 4.37 1.11
N LEU A 355 21.91 5.30 1.94
CA LEU A 355 22.75 5.82 3.01
C LEU A 355 23.28 4.66 3.89
N ARG A 356 22.41 3.70 4.22
CA ARG A 356 22.77 2.45 4.90
C ARG A 356 23.84 1.66 4.19
N GLY A 357 23.69 1.39 2.89
CA GLY A 357 24.67 0.68 2.09
C GLY A 357 26.04 1.38 2.05
N MET A 358 26.06 2.71 1.92
CA MET A 358 27.30 3.49 1.96
C MET A 358 27.97 3.45 3.33
N MET A 359 27.18 3.47 4.40
CA MET A 359 27.70 3.42 5.76
C MET A 359 28.25 2.05 6.13
N ASP A 360 27.54 0.98 5.78
CA ASP A 360 28.02 -0.39 5.97
C ASP A 360 29.34 -0.57 5.22
N PHE A 361 29.42 -0.06 3.99
CA PHE A 361 30.66 -0.06 3.21
C PHE A 361 31.78 0.76 3.88
N ALA A 362 31.49 1.96 4.38
CA ALA A 362 32.45 2.81 5.08
C ALA A 362 32.95 2.13 6.36
N PHE A 363 32.06 1.49 7.13
CA PHE A 363 32.40 0.74 8.34
C PHE A 363 33.31 -0.45 8.02
N ILE A 364 32.99 -1.22 6.98
CA ILE A 364 33.84 -2.31 6.49
C ILE A 364 35.22 -1.79 6.08
N MET A 365 35.29 -0.68 5.34
CA MET A 365 36.55 -0.07 4.89
C MET A 365 37.41 0.43 6.04
N VAL A 366 36.83 1.16 7.01
CA VAL A 366 37.54 1.64 8.19
C VAL A 366 38.02 0.46 9.04
N SER A 367 37.19 -0.55 9.24
CA SER A 367 37.55 -1.77 9.98
C SER A 367 38.71 -2.51 9.31
N LEU A 368 38.69 -2.65 7.98
CA LEU A 368 39.78 -3.24 7.20
C LEU A 368 41.07 -2.42 7.29
N MET A 369 40.97 -1.09 7.31
CA MET A 369 42.13 -0.21 7.47
C MET A 369 42.76 -0.38 8.87
N ILE A 370 41.95 -0.42 9.93
CA ILE A 370 42.44 -0.66 11.31
C ILE A 370 43.09 -2.03 11.42
N LEU A 371 42.44 -3.08 10.89
CA LEU A 371 43.00 -4.44 10.87
C LEU A 371 44.34 -4.49 10.11
N SER A 372 44.43 -3.78 8.97
CA SER A 372 45.65 -3.70 8.17
C SER A 372 46.78 -2.99 8.93
N LEU A 373 46.47 -1.91 9.66
CA LEU A 373 47.45 -1.20 10.51
C LEU A 373 47.90 -2.06 11.70
N MET A 374 46.99 -2.81 12.32
CA MET A 374 47.34 -3.75 13.39
C MET A 374 48.21 -4.90 12.88
N LEU A 375 47.86 -5.49 11.74
CA LEU A 375 48.67 -6.51 11.06
C LEU A 375 50.05 -5.98 10.68
N TRP A 376 50.12 -4.74 10.20
CA TRP A 376 51.38 -4.08 9.90
C TRP A 376 52.23 -3.90 11.16
N ASN A 377 51.66 -3.38 12.25
CA ASN A 377 52.37 -3.21 13.51
C ASN A 377 52.86 -4.53 14.11
N ILE A 378 52.05 -5.60 14.04
CA ILE A 378 52.48 -6.93 14.47
C ILE A 378 53.62 -7.43 13.60
N ALA A 379 53.51 -7.30 12.28
CA ALA A 379 54.54 -7.72 11.35
C ALA A 379 55.84 -6.92 11.55
N ASP A 380 55.75 -5.63 11.84
CA ASP A 380 56.90 -4.78 12.11
C ASP A 380 57.56 -5.12 13.45
N SER A 381 56.77 -5.32 14.52
CA SER A 381 57.26 -5.78 15.84
C SER A 381 57.97 -7.13 15.76
N ILE A 382 57.45 -8.08 14.98
CA ILE A 382 58.13 -9.37 14.73
C ILE A 382 59.46 -9.15 14.00
N LYS A 383 59.55 -8.15 13.12
CA LYS A 383 60.71 -7.88 12.28
C LYS A 383 61.80 -7.08 13.01
N THR A 384 61.42 -6.17 13.91
CA THR A 384 62.34 -5.35 14.72
C THR A 384 62.79 -6.05 15.99
N GLY A 385 62.14 -7.15 16.39
CA GLY A 385 62.57 -7.98 17.52
C GLY A 385 62.22 -7.39 18.89
N GLU A 386 61.39 -6.34 18.94
CA GLU A 386 60.79 -5.85 20.17
C GLU A 386 59.58 -6.73 20.50
N VAL A 387 59.84 -7.84 21.19
CA VAL A 387 58.80 -8.65 21.82
C VAL A 387 58.62 -8.14 23.25
N PHE A 388 57.38 -7.77 23.55
CA PHE A 388 56.74 -7.45 24.85
C PHE A 388 57.57 -7.57 26.13
#